data_AF-A0A7W0ZUF3-F1
#
_entry.id   AF-A0A7W0ZUF3-F1
#
_cell.length_a   1.000
_cell.length_b   1.000
_cell.length_c   1.000
_cell.angle_alpha   90.00
_cell.angle_beta   90.00
_cell.angle_gamma   90.00
#
_symmetry.space_group_name_H-M   'P 1'
#
loop_
_entity.id
_entity.type
_entity.pdbx_description
1 polymer ?
#
loop_
_entity_poly.entity_id
_entity_poly.type
_entity_poly.pdbx_seq_one_letter_code
_entity_poly.pdbx_strand_id
1 'polypeptide(L)'
;RETWIVPCVNPDGVIAGTRNNANDIDLNRNFASKCWGTQRRPTYNPGAGAEDQPESQALAALIEQIAPQRIITVHATYRMVNWDGTGEQLAKDMAERCGYPVEHDMGYPTPGSFGTKYGVERNLEVITLEVPYLTIDERAWTETRSALRWAVDLPD
;
A
#
# COMPACT_ATOMS: atom_id res chain seq x y z
N ARG A 1 -13.95 16.29 -2.75
CA ARG A 1 -12.85 16.28 -1.75
C ARG A 1 -11.54 16.41 -2.52
N GLU A 2 -10.52 17.02 -1.93
CA GLU A 2 -9.19 17.04 -2.56
C GLU A 2 -8.65 15.61 -2.68
N THR A 3 -8.08 15.25 -3.82
CA THR A 3 -7.56 13.90 -4.08
C THR A 3 -6.20 14.00 -4.73
N TRP A 4 -5.23 13.33 -4.12
CA TRP A 4 -3.85 13.28 -4.58
C TRP A 4 -3.55 11.89 -5.13
N ILE A 5 -2.89 11.84 -6.28
CA ILE A 5 -2.50 10.59 -6.94
C ILE A 5 -0.99 10.58 -7.07
N VAL A 6 -0.34 9.61 -6.44
CA VAL A 6 1.08 9.30 -6.65
C VAL A 6 1.13 8.08 -7.56
N PRO A 7 1.36 8.24 -8.88
CA PRO A 7 1.24 7.15 -9.83
C PRO A 7 2.30 6.06 -9.63
N CYS A 8 3.47 6.43 -9.09
CA CYS A 8 4.56 5.51 -8.82
C CYS A 8 5.43 6.04 -7.69
N VAL A 9 5.59 5.25 -6.61
CA VAL A 9 6.47 5.58 -5.48
C VAL A 9 7.91 5.12 -5.76
N ASN A 10 8.08 4.00 -6.46
CA ASN A 10 9.39 3.39 -6.76
C ASN A 10 9.67 3.40 -8.27
N PRO A 11 9.95 4.56 -8.88
CA PRO A 11 10.19 4.65 -10.33
C PRO A 11 11.41 3.83 -10.76
N ASP A 12 12.48 3.81 -9.96
CA ASP A 12 13.71 3.08 -10.26
C ASP A 12 13.46 1.56 -10.27
N GLY A 13 12.71 1.04 -9.30
CA GLY A 13 12.34 -0.38 -9.28
C GLY A 13 11.43 -0.77 -10.44
N VAL A 14 10.50 0.11 -10.85
CA VAL A 14 9.68 -0.14 -12.04
C VAL A 14 10.53 -0.22 -13.31
N ILE A 15 11.47 0.71 -13.50
CA ILE A 15 12.37 0.73 -14.66
C ILE A 15 13.29 -0.51 -14.66
N ALA A 16 13.78 -0.91 -13.49
CA ALA A 16 14.65 -2.07 -13.33
C ALA A 16 13.90 -3.42 -13.33
N GLY A 17 12.57 -3.41 -13.25
CA GLY A 17 11.77 -4.64 -13.11
C GLY A 17 11.98 -5.34 -11.76
N THR A 18 12.28 -4.58 -10.70
CA THR A 18 12.54 -5.10 -9.35
C THR A 18 11.46 -4.67 -8.36
N ARG A 19 11.20 -5.54 -7.36
CA ARG A 19 10.36 -5.19 -6.20
C ARG A 19 10.96 -4.05 -5.38
N ASN A 20 12.26 -4.17 -5.13
CA ASN A 20 13.01 -3.25 -4.29
C ASN A 20 13.40 -1.99 -5.07
N ASN A 21 13.77 -0.93 -4.36
CA ASN A 21 14.32 0.28 -4.97
C ASN A 21 15.77 0.07 -5.44
N ALA A 22 16.41 1.12 -5.96
CA ALA A 22 17.78 1.07 -6.49
C ALA A 22 18.85 0.65 -5.44
N ASN A 23 18.55 0.80 -4.14
CA ASN A 23 19.42 0.38 -3.04
C ASN A 23 19.11 -1.04 -2.53
N ASP A 24 18.31 -1.80 -3.28
CA ASP A 24 17.82 -3.14 -2.90
C ASP A 24 17.04 -3.14 -1.56
N ILE A 25 16.29 -2.06 -1.28
CA ILE A 25 15.41 -1.95 -0.11
C ILE A 25 13.95 -2.22 -0.51
N ASP A 26 13.27 -3.06 0.28
CA ASP A 26 11.80 -3.20 0.21
C ASP A 26 11.19 -1.98 0.92
N LEU A 27 10.69 -1.03 0.13
CA LEU A 27 10.09 0.20 0.66
C LEU A 27 8.90 -0.09 1.59
N ASN A 28 8.15 -1.17 1.36
CA ASN A 28 7.05 -1.57 2.24
C ASN A 28 7.52 -2.36 3.47
N ARG A 29 8.82 -2.33 3.79
CA ARG A 29 9.42 -2.71 5.07
C ARG A 29 10.27 -1.58 5.67
N ASN A 30 10.31 -0.42 5.01
CA ASN A 30 11.17 0.69 5.37
C ASN A 30 10.46 1.78 6.19
N PHE A 31 9.13 1.73 6.37
CA PHE A 31 8.42 2.76 7.12
C PHE A 31 8.72 2.71 8.63
N ALA A 32 8.74 3.89 9.27
CA ALA A 32 9.04 4.08 10.68
C ALA A 32 7.84 3.74 11.57
N SER A 33 7.40 2.48 11.51
CA SER A 33 6.47 1.91 12.48
C SER A 33 7.22 1.50 13.76
N LYS A 34 6.52 1.43 14.89
CA LYS A 34 7.07 0.99 16.18
C LYS A 34 7.64 -0.43 16.14
N CYS A 35 7.11 -1.28 15.26
CA CYS A 35 7.59 -2.65 15.06
C CYS A 35 8.67 -2.78 13.98
N TRP A 36 9.13 -1.67 13.38
CA TRP A 36 10.22 -1.69 12.43
C TRP A 36 11.49 -2.29 13.06
N GLY A 37 12.26 -3.02 12.27
CA GLY A 37 13.53 -3.60 12.72
C GLY A 37 14.44 -3.91 11.55
N THR A 38 15.70 -4.23 11.86
CA THR A 38 16.77 -4.43 10.87
C THR A 38 16.86 -5.86 10.33
N GLN A 39 15.90 -6.74 10.66
CA GLN A 39 15.96 -8.14 10.27
C GLN A 39 15.81 -8.29 8.75
N ARG A 40 16.91 -8.69 8.09
CA ARG A 40 16.92 -9.03 6.67
C ARG A 40 16.50 -10.48 6.44
N ARG A 41 15.67 -10.72 5.43
CA ARG A 41 15.34 -12.05 4.89
C ARG A 41 15.36 -11.96 3.36
N PRO A 42 15.43 -13.09 2.62
CA PRO A 42 15.27 -13.05 1.16
C PRO A 42 14.00 -12.28 0.79
N THR A 43 14.09 -11.35 -0.16
CA THR A 43 13.02 -10.40 -0.57
C THR A 43 12.52 -9.43 0.51
N TYR A 44 13.14 -9.39 1.69
CA TYR A 44 12.82 -8.49 2.80
C TYR A 44 14.09 -7.78 3.28
N ASN A 45 14.35 -6.60 2.74
CA ASN A 45 15.43 -5.74 3.19
C ASN A 45 14.84 -4.41 3.68
N PRO A 46 14.77 -4.15 4.99
CA PRO A 46 14.06 -3.00 5.55
C PRO A 46 14.88 -1.69 5.54
N GLY A 47 16.13 -1.71 5.06
CA GLY A 47 17.05 -0.58 5.18
C GLY A 47 18.04 -0.71 6.34
N ALA A 48 18.96 0.23 6.45
CA ALA A 48 19.85 0.41 7.60
C ALA A 48 19.19 1.24 8.71
N GLY A 49 18.23 2.09 8.35
CA GLY A 49 17.37 2.84 9.25
C GLY A 49 15.92 2.85 8.75
N ALA A 50 14.98 3.14 9.65
CA ALA A 50 13.61 3.40 9.25
C ALA A 50 13.56 4.69 8.43
N GLU A 51 12.86 4.65 7.30
CA GLU A 51 12.70 5.75 6.35
C GLU A 51 14.03 6.35 5.92
N ASP A 52 15.03 5.49 5.73
CA ASP A 52 16.35 5.87 5.23
C ASP A 52 16.41 5.95 3.69
N GLN A 53 15.32 5.63 2.99
CA GLN A 53 15.21 5.72 1.54
C GLN A 53 14.53 7.02 1.09
N PRO A 54 14.99 7.65 0.00
CA PRO A 54 14.43 8.92 -0.48
C PRO A 54 12.95 8.79 -0.85
N GLU A 55 12.50 7.65 -1.39
CA GLU A 55 11.09 7.41 -1.75
C GLU A 55 10.20 7.37 -0.51
N SER A 56 10.63 6.65 0.53
CA SER A 56 9.93 6.57 1.82
C SER A 56 9.83 7.94 2.49
N GLN A 57 10.92 8.72 2.48
CA GLN A 57 10.96 10.07 3.05
C GLN A 57 10.03 11.03 2.31
N ALA A 58 10.07 11.02 0.97
CA ALA A 58 9.22 11.88 0.15
C ALA A 58 7.74 11.57 0.37
N LEU A 59 7.37 10.28 0.40
CA LEU A 59 5.98 9.88 0.66
C LEU A 59 5.55 10.23 2.08
N ALA A 60 6.40 10.03 3.08
CA ALA A 60 6.10 10.38 4.46
C ALA A 60 5.89 11.89 4.65
N ALA A 61 6.76 12.72 4.04
CA ALA A 61 6.63 14.17 4.05
C ALA A 61 5.34 14.64 3.35
N LEU A 62 5.00 14.04 2.20
CA LEU A 62 3.77 14.34 1.47
C LEU A 62 2.52 14.00 2.30
N ILE A 63 2.49 12.82 2.93
CA ILE A 63 1.36 12.42 3.78
C ILE A 63 1.21 13.36 4.98
N GLU A 64 2.32 13.81 5.57
CA GLU A 64 2.26 14.78 6.67
C GLU A 64 1.75 16.14 6.20
N GLN A 65 2.15 16.59 5.01
CA GLN A 65 1.68 17.85 4.43
C GLN A 65 0.17 17.81 4.09
N ILE A 66 -0.30 16.71 3.50
CA ILE A 66 -1.70 16.56 3.09
C ILE A 66 -2.61 16.25 4.29
N ALA A 67 -2.08 15.55 5.30
CA ALA A 67 -2.82 15.02 6.45
C ALA A 67 -4.11 14.25 6.03
N PRO A 68 -4.01 13.23 5.16
CA PRO A 68 -5.18 12.51 4.66
C PRO A 68 -5.83 11.66 5.77
N GLN A 69 -7.14 11.50 5.70
CA GLN A 69 -7.89 10.55 6.53
C GLN A 69 -7.95 9.14 5.91
N ARG A 70 -7.81 9.05 4.58
CA ARG A 70 -7.89 7.83 3.80
C ARG A 70 -6.70 7.70 2.87
N ILE A 71 -6.15 6.49 2.78
CA ILE A 71 -5.05 6.17 1.86
C ILE A 71 -5.33 4.84 1.19
N ILE A 72 -5.29 4.83 -0.14
CA ILE A 72 -5.43 3.62 -0.95
C ILE A 72 -4.09 3.35 -1.63
N THR A 73 -3.50 2.19 -1.36
CA THR A 73 -2.31 1.70 -2.03
C THR A 73 -2.71 0.58 -3.00
N VAL A 74 -2.03 0.50 -4.14
CA VAL A 74 -2.26 -0.57 -5.12
C VAL A 74 -0.98 -1.40 -5.22
N HIS A 75 -1.11 -2.70 -4.99
CA HIS A 75 -0.01 -3.65 -4.97
C HIS A 75 -0.27 -4.81 -5.93
N ALA A 76 0.78 -5.58 -6.21
CA ALA A 76 0.70 -6.83 -6.93
C ALA A 76 1.46 -7.92 -6.14
N THR A 77 1.05 -9.20 -6.20
CA THR A 77 0.31 -9.84 -7.32
C THR A 77 -0.99 -10.53 -6.92
N TYR A 78 -1.50 -10.30 -5.70
CA TYR A 78 -2.62 -11.08 -5.17
C TYR A 78 -3.98 -10.63 -5.72
N ARG A 79 -5.06 -11.24 -5.25
CA ARG A 79 -6.44 -10.83 -5.51
C ARG A 79 -7.15 -10.66 -4.17
N MET A 80 -6.99 -9.49 -3.55
CA MET A 80 -7.63 -9.19 -2.28
C MET A 80 -7.77 -7.69 -2.07
N VAL A 81 -8.74 -7.32 -1.23
CA VAL A 81 -8.85 -5.99 -0.65
C VAL A 81 -8.40 -6.12 0.80
N ASN A 82 -7.14 -5.76 1.06
CA ASN A 82 -6.60 -5.74 2.40
C ASN A 82 -6.84 -4.38 3.07
N TRP A 83 -7.04 -4.37 4.38
CA TRP A 83 -7.28 -3.14 5.14
C TRP A 83 -6.54 -3.12 6.46
N ASP A 84 -6.23 -1.90 6.91
CA ASP A 84 -5.66 -1.59 8.22
C ASP A 84 -6.43 -0.40 8.84
N GLY A 85 -6.29 -0.21 10.15
CA GLY A 85 -6.88 0.92 10.87
C GLY A 85 -8.41 0.93 10.80
N THR A 86 -8.99 2.01 10.30
CA THR A 86 -10.45 2.14 10.18
C THR A 86 -11.00 1.71 8.80
N GLY A 87 -10.20 0.98 8.01
CA GLY A 87 -10.50 0.62 6.60
C GLY A 87 -11.57 -0.45 6.35
N GLU A 88 -12.06 -1.14 7.39
CA GLU A 88 -12.88 -2.36 7.20
C GLU A 88 -14.13 -2.16 6.33
N GLN A 89 -14.91 -1.10 6.58
CA GLN A 89 -16.15 -0.87 5.84
C GLN A 89 -15.86 -0.54 4.37
N LEU A 90 -14.87 0.31 4.12
CA LEU A 90 -14.46 0.64 2.75
C LEU A 90 -13.95 -0.60 2.01
N ALA A 91 -13.22 -1.49 2.70
CA ALA A 91 -12.76 -2.74 2.10
C ALA A 91 -13.92 -3.63 1.67
N LYS A 92 -14.96 -3.76 2.49
CA LYS A 92 -16.19 -4.51 2.16
C LYS A 92 -16.88 -3.91 0.93
N ASP A 93 -17.07 -2.59 0.91
CA ASP A 93 -17.71 -1.93 -0.22
C ASP A 93 -16.89 -2.06 -1.52
N MET A 94 -15.56 -1.98 -1.43
CA MET A 94 -14.66 -2.18 -2.57
C MET A 94 -14.72 -3.63 -3.06
N ALA A 95 -14.71 -4.60 -2.14
CA ALA A 95 -14.78 -6.03 -2.42
C ALA A 95 -16.09 -6.42 -3.12
N GLU A 96 -17.24 -5.87 -2.70
CA GLU A 96 -18.52 -6.08 -3.37
C GLU A 96 -18.48 -5.65 -4.85
N ARG A 97 -17.64 -4.67 -5.18
CA ARG A 97 -17.56 -4.08 -6.52
C ARG A 97 -16.56 -4.75 -7.44
N CYS A 98 -15.47 -5.29 -6.90
CA CYS A 98 -14.44 -5.98 -7.70
C CYS A 98 -14.50 -7.51 -7.57
N GLY A 99 -15.25 -8.04 -6.62
CA GLY A 99 -15.38 -9.48 -6.35
C GLY A 99 -14.16 -10.10 -5.67
N TYR A 100 -13.22 -9.31 -5.15
CA TYR A 100 -12.03 -9.82 -4.46
C TYR A 100 -12.36 -10.02 -2.96
N PRO A 101 -11.77 -11.03 -2.30
CA PRO A 101 -11.97 -11.25 -0.87
C PRO A 101 -11.44 -10.07 -0.04
N VAL A 102 -12.09 -9.81 1.10
CA VAL A 102 -11.60 -8.87 2.12
C VAL A 102 -10.68 -9.61 3.08
N GLU A 103 -9.47 -9.08 3.29
CA GLU A 103 -8.48 -9.68 4.18
C GLU A 103 -7.97 -8.64 5.19
N HIS A 104 -7.91 -8.97 6.47
CA HIS A 104 -7.28 -8.11 7.47
C HIS A 104 -5.86 -8.60 7.83
N ASP A 105 -5.59 -9.88 7.65
CA ASP A 105 -4.31 -10.50 7.97
C ASP A 105 -3.65 -11.03 6.70
N MET A 106 -2.41 -10.62 6.45
CA MET A 106 -1.59 -11.15 5.35
C MET A 106 -1.06 -12.57 5.63
N GLY A 107 -1.26 -13.09 6.84
CA GLY A 107 -0.84 -14.41 7.30
C GLY A 107 0.62 -14.46 7.79
N TYR A 108 1.28 -13.30 7.92
CA TYR A 108 2.64 -13.16 8.43
C TYR A 108 2.93 -11.73 8.90
N PRO A 109 3.89 -11.53 9.84
CA PRO A 109 4.26 -10.19 10.30
C PRO A 109 4.86 -9.32 9.18
N THR A 110 4.42 -8.06 9.11
CA THR A 110 4.87 -7.06 8.13
C THR A 110 5.52 -5.84 8.81
N PRO A 111 6.61 -6.03 9.60
CA PRO A 111 7.27 -4.92 10.29
C PRO A 111 7.76 -3.88 9.29
N GLY A 112 7.57 -2.60 9.63
CA GLY A 112 7.93 -1.48 8.75
C GLY A 112 7.02 -1.29 7.54
N SER A 113 5.83 -1.90 7.52
CA SER A 113 4.89 -1.72 6.42
C SER A 113 4.13 -0.41 6.49
N PHE A 114 3.67 0.03 5.32
CA PHE A 114 2.83 1.21 5.17
C PHE A 114 1.53 1.09 5.98
N GLY A 115 0.86 -0.06 5.85
CA GLY A 115 -0.37 -0.39 6.58
C GLY A 115 -0.21 -0.32 8.10
N THR A 116 0.92 -0.83 8.62
CA THR A 116 1.20 -0.72 10.06
C THR A 116 1.41 0.73 10.51
N LYS A 117 2.24 1.52 9.81
CA LYS A 117 2.51 2.91 10.22
C LYS A 117 1.25 3.79 10.14
N TYR A 118 0.53 3.72 9.03
CA TYR A 118 -0.55 4.66 8.75
C TYR A 118 -1.93 4.13 9.17
N GLY A 119 -2.25 2.87 8.90
CA GLY A 119 -3.51 2.28 9.29
C GLY A 119 -3.53 1.97 10.79
N VAL A 120 -2.63 1.10 11.26
CA VAL A 120 -2.66 0.64 12.65
C VAL A 120 -2.22 1.72 13.64
N GLU A 121 -1.05 2.33 13.46
CA GLU A 121 -0.49 3.23 14.48
C GLU A 121 -1.08 4.64 14.45
N ARG A 122 -1.44 5.15 13.26
CA ARG A 122 -2.08 6.47 13.10
C ARG A 122 -3.60 6.38 13.00
N ASN A 123 -4.19 5.18 13.03
CA ASN A 123 -5.63 4.95 12.96
C ASN A 123 -6.29 5.62 11.74
N LEU A 124 -5.62 5.59 10.59
CA LEU A 124 -6.16 6.09 9.32
C LEU A 124 -6.96 4.98 8.61
N GLU A 125 -7.79 5.38 7.65
CA GLU A 125 -8.53 4.46 6.79
C GLU A 125 -7.62 4.00 5.64
N VAL A 126 -6.93 2.88 5.81
CA VAL A 126 -5.96 2.37 4.82
C VAL A 126 -6.48 1.12 4.13
N ILE A 127 -6.40 1.13 2.79
CA ILE A 127 -6.67 -0.03 1.95
C ILE A 127 -5.41 -0.37 1.15
N THR A 128 -5.03 -1.63 1.14
CA THR A 128 -4.10 -2.21 0.17
C THR A 128 -4.90 -3.04 -0.82
N LEU A 129 -5.11 -2.52 -2.02
CA LEU A 129 -5.74 -3.26 -3.11
C LEU A 129 -4.67 -4.07 -3.84
N GLU A 130 -4.69 -5.39 -3.64
CA GLU A 130 -3.81 -6.31 -4.35
C GLU A 130 -4.47 -6.77 -5.65
N VAL A 131 -3.76 -6.60 -6.76
CA VAL A 131 -4.19 -7.01 -8.10
C VAL A 131 -3.17 -7.93 -8.74
N PRO A 132 -3.58 -8.86 -9.63
CA PRO A 132 -2.62 -9.61 -10.43
C PRO A 132 -1.85 -8.65 -11.35
N TYR A 133 -0.65 -9.05 -11.75
CA TYR A 133 0.06 -8.32 -12.79
C TYR A 133 -0.80 -8.24 -14.06
N LEU A 134 -0.88 -7.06 -14.67
CA LEU A 134 -1.63 -6.86 -15.90
C LEU A 134 -1.09 -7.71 -17.06
N THR A 135 0.19 -8.08 -17.03
CA THR A 135 0.79 -9.02 -17.99
C THR A 135 0.30 -10.46 -17.81
N ILE A 136 -0.30 -10.79 -16.66
CA ILE A 136 -0.87 -12.11 -16.34
C ILE A 136 -2.38 -12.08 -16.54
N ASP A 137 -3.07 -11.03 -16.08
CA ASP A 137 -4.50 -10.85 -16.31
C ASP A 137 -4.83 -9.38 -16.61
N GLU A 138 -5.01 -9.07 -17.88
CA GLU A 138 -5.38 -7.72 -18.36
C GLU A 138 -6.72 -7.24 -17.78
N ARG A 139 -7.57 -8.15 -17.30
CA ARG A 139 -8.87 -7.81 -16.70
C ARG A 139 -8.74 -7.20 -15.32
N ALA A 140 -7.57 -7.26 -14.67
CA ALA A 140 -7.37 -6.71 -13.33
C ALA A 140 -7.84 -5.25 -13.23
N TRP A 141 -7.55 -4.44 -14.26
CA TRP A 141 -8.05 -3.08 -14.35
C TRP A 141 -9.58 -3.02 -14.46
N THR A 142 -10.17 -3.78 -15.37
CA THR A 142 -11.63 -3.77 -15.58
C THR A 142 -12.42 -4.27 -14.38
N GLU A 143 -11.86 -5.23 -13.63
CA GLU A 143 -12.44 -5.78 -12.40
C GLU A 143 -12.37 -4.76 -11.25
N THR A 144 -11.27 -4.02 -11.12
CA THR A 144 -11.02 -3.18 -9.93
C THR A 144 -11.32 -1.70 -10.10
N ARG A 145 -11.49 -1.20 -11.33
CA ARG A 145 -11.76 0.23 -11.60
C ARG A 145 -12.98 0.77 -10.85
N SER A 146 -14.03 -0.05 -10.66
CA SER A 146 -15.25 0.33 -9.94
C SER A 146 -14.99 0.50 -8.45
N ALA A 147 -14.17 -0.38 -7.86
CA ALA A 147 -13.75 -0.30 -6.47
C ALA A 147 -12.85 0.92 -6.22
N LEU A 148 -11.85 1.15 -7.09
CA LEU A 148 -10.98 2.33 -7.00
C LEU A 148 -11.77 3.64 -7.14
N ARG A 149 -12.73 3.68 -8.08
CA ARG A 149 -13.62 4.82 -8.23
C ARG A 149 -14.46 5.05 -6.97
N TRP A 150 -15.01 3.99 -6.38
CA TRP A 150 -15.79 4.09 -5.15
C TRP A 150 -14.99 4.68 -3.98
N ALA A 151 -13.71 4.32 -3.86
CA ALA A 151 -12.85 4.85 -2.80
C ALA A 151 -12.61 6.37 -2.90
N VAL A 152 -12.78 6.95 -4.09
CA VAL A 152 -12.64 8.39 -4.36
C VAL A 152 -14.01 9.12 -4.32
N ASP A 153 -15.07 8.48 -4.82
CA ASP A 153 -16.39 9.07 -5.07
C ASP A 153 -17.42 8.84 -3.93
N LEU A 154 -17.01 8.53 -2.68
CA LEU A 154 -17.98 8.24 -1.62
C LEU A 154 -18.99 9.39 -1.43
N PRO A 155 -20.31 9.08 -1.29
CA PRO A 155 -21.31 10.09 -0.97
C PRO A 155 -21.02 10.72 0.39
N ASP A 156 -21.37 12.00 0.52
CA ASP A 156 -21.22 12.78 1.76
C ASP A 156 -22.03 12.21 2.93
#